data_AF-A0A959CYB7-F1
#
_entry.id   AF-A0A959CYB7-F1
#
_cell.length_a   1.000
_cell.length_b   1.000
_cell.length_c   1.000
_cell.angle_alpha   90.00
_cell.angle_beta   90.00
_cell.angle_gamma   90.00
#
_symmetry.space_group_name_H-M   'P 1'
#
loop_
_entity.id
_entity.type
_entity.pdbx_description
1 polymer ?
#
loop_
_entity_poly.entity_id
_entity_poly.type
_entity_poly.pdbx_seq_one_letter_code
_entity_poly.pdbx_strand_id
1 'polypeptide(L)' 'MSIALIIAGRDVRPLQRSIGNELRGVTPVWIYPDIPKPEWVEMAVVWNHPPRVLQALPNLKLASSFGAGV' A
#
# COMPACT_ATOMS: atom_id res chain seq x y z
N MET A 1 9.33 -7.98 -3.65
CA MET A 1 8.76 -7.08 -2.64
C MET A 1 8.15 -5.85 -3.30
N SER A 2 7.03 -5.37 -2.76
CA SER A 2 6.33 -4.13 -3.14
C SER A 2 5.56 -3.57 -1.94
N ILE A 3 5.12 -2.31 -2.07
CA ILE A 3 4.31 -1.59 -1.08
C ILE A 3 2.92 -1.31 -1.68
N ALA A 4 1.88 -1.62 -0.92
CA ALA A 4 0.50 -1.25 -1.27
C ALA A 4 0.03 -0.02 -0.48
N LEU A 5 -0.60 0.93 -1.16
CA LEU A 5 -1.32 2.05 -0.57
C LEU A 5 -2.82 1.74 -0.61
N ILE A 6 -3.41 1.44 0.55
CA ILE A 6 -4.83 1.08 0.69
C ILE A 6 -5.52 2.11 1.57
N ILE A 7 -5.79 3.27 0.97
CA ILE A 7 -6.25 4.46 1.68
C ILE A 7 -7.50 4.98 0.98
N ALA A 8 -8.65 4.91 1.65
CA ALA A 8 -9.92 5.38 1.09
C ALA A 8 -10.12 6.89 1.25
N GLY A 9 -10.84 7.51 0.31
CA GLY A 9 -11.36 8.87 0.42
C GLY A 9 -10.36 10.00 0.16
N ARG A 10 -9.18 9.72 -0.41
CA ARG A 10 -8.18 10.74 -0.77
C ARG A 10 -7.33 10.32 -1.97
N ASP A 11 -6.79 11.31 -2.69
CA ASP A 11 -5.81 11.07 -3.75
C ASP A 11 -4.43 10.78 -3.14
N VAL A 12 -3.94 9.56 -3.35
CA VAL A 12 -2.64 9.10 -2.83
C VAL A 12 -1.54 9.03 -3.88
N ARG A 13 -1.80 9.48 -5.11
CA ARG A 13 -0.78 9.55 -6.18
C ARG A 13 0.43 10.42 -5.79
N PRO A 14 0.29 11.56 -5.07
CA PRO A 14 1.45 12.29 -4.58
C PRO A 14 2.34 11.45 -3.66
N LEU A 15 1.72 10.73 -2.71
CA LEU A 15 2.43 9.84 -1.79
C LEU A 15 3.12 8.70 -2.53
N GLN A 16 2.44 8.06 -3.48
CA GLN A 16 3.02 7.02 -4.34
C GLN A 16 4.28 7.53 -5.05
N ARG A 17 4.23 8.73 -5.65
CA ARG A 17 5.39 9.35 -6.30
C ARG A 17 6.52 9.65 -5.32
N SER A 18 6.21 10.22 -4.16
CA SER A 18 7.21 10.52 -3.13
C SER A 18 7.92 9.25 -2.65
N ILE A 19 7.17 8.20 -2.29
CA ILE A 19 7.76 6.91 -1.88
C ILE A 19 8.56 6.30 -3.02
N GLY A 20 8.02 6.31 -4.26
CA GLY A 20 8.72 5.80 -5.43
C GLY A 20 10.06 6.51 -5.68
N ASN A 21 10.09 7.84 -5.51
CA ASN A 21 11.31 8.64 -5.65
C ASN A 21 12.34 8.33 -4.55
N GLU A 22 11.91 8.27 -3.29
CA GLU A 22 12.77 7.93 -2.15
C GLU A 22 13.38 6.52 -2.31
N LEU A 23 12.59 5.58 -2.83
CA LEU A 23 13.03 4.21 -3.12
C LEU A 23 13.68 4.05 -4.51
N ARG A 24 13.94 5.16 -5.21
CA ARG A 24 14.60 5.20 -6.53
C ARG A 24 13.94 4.28 -7.58
N GLY A 25 12.64 4.03 -7.46
CA GLY A 25 11.89 3.14 -8.34
C GLY A 25 12.21 1.64 -8.18
N VAL A 26 13.08 1.25 -7.22
CA VAL A 26 13.50 -0.14 -7.02
C VAL A 26 12.37 -0.99 -6.45
N THR A 27 11.57 -0.41 -5.55
CA THR A 27 10.42 -1.07 -4.95
C THR A 27 9.13 -0.52 -5.56
N PRO A 28 8.30 -1.37 -6.20
CA PRO A 28 7.01 -0.93 -6.72
C PRO A 28 6.10 -0.44 -5.61
N VAL A 29 5.38 0.65 -5.89
CA VAL A 29 4.32 1.19 -5.03
C VAL A 29 3.02 1.18 -5.81
N TRP A 30 2.03 0.43 -5.33
CA TRP A 30 0.73 0.27 -5.97
C TRP A 30 -0.39 0.89 -5.15
N ILE A 31 -1.45 1.34 -5.80
CA ILE A 31 -2.61 1.96 -5.16
C ILE A 31 -3.78 1.00 -5.32
N TYR A 32 -4.44 0.64 -4.23
CA TYR A 32 -5.68 -0.13 -4.29
C TYR A 32 -6.77 0.64 -5.06
N PRO A 33 -7.55 -0.01 -5.94
CA PRO A 33 -7.63 -1.46 -6.20
C PRO A 33 -6.60 -2.01 -7.21
N ASP A 34 -5.80 -1.16 -7.83
CA ASP A 34 -4.88 -1.53 -8.92
C ASP A 34 -3.57 -2.14 -8.38
N ILE A 35 -3.66 -3.38 -7.90
CA ILE A 35 -2.54 -4.17 -7.37
C ILE A 35 -2.27 -5.35 -8.32
N PRO A 36 -1.35 -5.23 -9.29
CA PRO A 36 -1.18 -6.22 -10.36
C PRO A 36 -0.57 -7.54 -9.89
N LYS A 37 0.17 -7.56 -8.76
CA LYS A 37 0.79 -8.77 -8.19
C LYS A 37 0.62 -8.80 -6.66
N PRO A 38 -0.56 -9.16 -6.13
CA PRO A 38 -0.83 -9.17 -4.70
C PRO A 38 0.20 -9.97 -3.87
N GLU A 39 0.74 -11.03 -4.45
CA GLU A 39 1.77 -11.88 -3.85
C GLU A 39 3.15 -11.22 -3.73
N TRP A 40 3.39 -10.09 -4.40
CA TRP A 40 4.62 -9.31 -4.23
C TRP A 40 4.51 -8.30 -3.08
N VAL A 41 3.32 -8.08 -2.52
CA VAL A 41 3.09 -7.08 -1.47
C VAL A 41 3.55 -7.65 -0.13
N GLU A 42 4.56 -7.02 0.46
CA GLU A 42 5.05 -7.37 1.81
C GLU A 42 4.76 -6.28 2.84
N MET A 43 4.44 -5.07 2.38
CA MET A 43 4.06 -3.95 3.23
C MET A 43 2.81 -3.25 2.68
N ALA A 44 1.88 -2.89 3.57
CA ALA A 44 0.72 -2.08 3.24
C ALA A 44 0.65 -0.84 4.14
N VAL A 45 0.39 0.32 3.55
CA VAL A 45 -0.01 1.54 4.26
C VAL A 45 -1.53 1.65 4.16
N VAL A 46 -2.21 1.72 5.30
CA VAL A 46 -3.67 1.53 5.35
C VAL A 46 -4.39 2.70 6.03
N TRP A 47 -5.56 3.06 5.49
CA TRP A 47 -6.51 3.99 6.12
C TRP A 47 -7.93 3.72 5.65
N ASN A 48 -8.86 3.48 6.59
CA ASN A 48 -10.28 3.25 6.30
C ASN A 48 -10.50 2.29 5.10
N HIS A 49 -9.75 1.17 5.11
CA HIS A 49 -9.69 0.25 3.98
C HIS A 49 -10.90 -0.71 3.98
N PRO A 50 -11.31 -1.25 2.82
CA PRO A 50 -12.42 -2.20 2.76
C PRO A 50 -12.17 -3.44 3.63
N PRO A 51 -13.21 -4.00 4.29
CA PRO A 51 -13.05 -5.19 5.10
C PRO A 51 -12.41 -6.34 4.33
N ARG A 52 -11.50 -7.09 4.98
CA ARG A 52 -10.79 -8.25 4.44
C ARG A 52 -9.83 -7.98 3.27
N VAL A 53 -9.61 -6.73 2.84
CA VAL A 53 -8.69 -6.43 1.73
C VAL A 53 -7.26 -6.94 1.96
N LEU A 54 -6.79 -6.96 3.21
CA LEU A 54 -5.46 -7.45 3.56
C LEU A 54 -5.33 -8.98 3.42
N GLN A 55 -6.43 -9.73 3.47
CA GLN A 55 -6.43 -11.18 3.24
C GLN A 55 -6.10 -11.53 1.79
N ALA A 56 -6.25 -10.58 0.86
CA ALA A 56 -5.86 -10.74 -0.53
C ALA A 56 -4.34 -10.59 -0.77
N LEU A 57 -3.55 -10.26 0.26
CA LEU A 57 -2.11 -10.03 0.19
C LEU A 57 -1.37 -11.18 0.92
N PRO A 58 -1.12 -12.32 0.24
CA PRO A 58 -0.71 -13.56 0.91
C PRO A 58 0.67 -13.49 1.57
N ASN A 59 1.53 -12.57 1.12
CA ASN A 59 2.89 -12.39 1.63
C ASN A 59 3.05 -11.11 2.47
N LEU A 60 1.94 -10.53 2.96
CA LEU A 60 1.97 -9.32 3.78
C LEU A 60 2.69 -9.59 5.10
N LYS A 61 3.73 -8.81 5.37
CA LYS A 61 4.54 -8.89 6.60
C LYS A 61 4.31 -7.71 7.53
N LEU A 62 3.95 -6.56 6.98
CA LEU A 62 3.77 -5.31 7.72
C LEU A 62 2.54 -4.53 7.24
N ALA A 63 1.71 -4.09 8.18
CA ALA A 63 0.67 -3.10 7.94
C ALA A 63 0.97 -1.86 8.80
N SER A 64 1.03 -0.69 8.15
CA SER A 64 1.26 0.61 8.80
C SER A 64 0.02 1.48 8.66
N SER A 65 -0.48 2.01 9.78
CA SER A 65 -1.59 2.98 9.74
C SER A 65 -1.11 4.29 9.14
N PHE A 66 -1.90 4.88 8.24
CA PHE A 66 -1.65 6.21 7.69
C PHE A 66 -1.97 7.35 8.68
N GLY A 67 -2.49 7.04 9.87
CA GLY A 67 -2.80 8.02 10.90
C GLY A 67 -2.29 7.62 12.28
N ALA A 68 -2.24 8.60 13.18
CA ALA A 68 -1.81 8.40 14.56
C ALA A 68 -2.87 7.69 15.43
N GLY A 69 -4.14 7.72 15.03
CA GLY A 69 -5.19 6.91 15.62
C GLY A 69 -5.23 5.53 14.97
N VAL A 70 -5.31 4.48 15.78
CA VAL A 70 -5.52 3.09 15.35
C VAL A 70 -6.95 2.66 15.64
#